data_AF-A0A8S0PRF9-F1
#
_entry.id   AF-A0A8S0PRF9-F1
#
_cell.length_a   1.000
_cell.length_b   1.000
_cell.length_c   1.000
_cell.angle_alpha   90.00
_cell.angle_beta   90.00
_cell.angle_gamma   90.00
#
_symmetry.space_group_name_H-M   'P 1'
#
loop_
_entity.id
_entity.type
_entity.pdbx_description
1 polymer ?
#
loop_
_entity_poly.entity_id
_entity_poly.type
_entity_poly.pdbx_seq_one_letter_code
_entity_poly.pdbx_strand_id
1 'polypeptide(L)'
;MFELPEDMGRRIMQIGVENAILDFKDLCRLSLTCKFLYKLSGEDALWSSLLYQDFTMMKKMVPLMVKRAIQTQVFKTLQTTTTTISSGIIIFSHLKGSNGKIFV
;
A
#
# COMPACT_ATOMS: atom_id res chain seq x y z
N MET A 1 19.22 -22.34 30.94
CA MET A 1 18.06 -21.77 30.23
C MET A 1 18.29 -20.26 30.16
N PHE A 2 18.39 -19.69 28.97
CA PHE A 2 18.37 -18.23 28.80
C PHE A 2 16.91 -17.82 28.88
N GLU A 3 16.43 -17.52 30.08
CA GLU A 3 15.09 -16.95 30.26
C GLU A 3 15.20 -15.46 29.96
N LEU A 4 14.86 -15.09 28.72
CA LEU A 4 14.68 -13.69 28.38
C LEU A 4 13.51 -13.17 29.23
N PRO A 5 13.65 -12.04 29.93
CA PRO A 5 12.54 -11.46 30.69
C PRO A 5 11.32 -11.20 29.79
N GLU A 6 10.11 -11.42 30.32
CA GLU A 6 8.86 -11.20 29.58
C GLU A 6 8.79 -9.79 29.00
N ASP A 7 9.22 -8.77 29.74
CA ASP A 7 9.21 -7.37 29.27
C ASP A 7 10.10 -7.14 28.05
N MET A 8 11.26 -7.81 28.01
CA MET A 8 12.16 -7.72 26.86
C MET A 8 11.60 -8.45 25.65
N GLY A 9 11.07 -9.66 25.84
CA GLY A 9 10.44 -10.41 24.75
C GLY A 9 9.23 -9.69 24.17
N ARG A 10 8.42 -9.06 25.04
CA ARG A 10 7.29 -8.21 24.65
C ARG A 10 7.75 -7.04 23.80
N ARG A 11 8.77 -6.31 24.25
CA ARG A 11 9.28 -5.15 23.52
C ARG A 11 9.85 -5.56 22.16
N ILE A 12 10.56 -6.69 22.07
CA ILE A 12 11.09 -7.21 20.81
C ILE A 12 9.96 -7.56 19.85
N MET A 13 8.93 -8.29 20.31
CA MET A 13 7.76 -8.62 19.48
C MET A 13 7.03 -7.35 19.01
N GLN A 14 6.85 -6.38 19.90
CA GLN A 14 6.20 -5.12 19.58
C GLN A 14 6.96 -4.36 18.48
N ILE A 15 8.29 -4.26 18.60
CA ILE A 15 9.14 -3.65 17.57
C ILE A 15 9.01 -4.41 16.24
N GLY A 16 8.95 -5.75 16.27
CA GLY A 16 8.76 -6.57 15.08
C GLY A 16 7.44 -6.27 14.35
N VAL A 17 6.33 -6.11 15.09
CA VAL A 17 5.03 -5.73 14.53
C VAL A 17 5.03 -4.27 14.06
N GLU A 18 5.52 -3.33 14.88
CA GLU A 18 5.56 -1.90 14.54
C GLU A 18 6.35 -1.61 13.25
N ASN A 19 7.38 -2.41 12.95
CA ASN A 19 8.18 -2.30 11.73
C ASN A 19 7.71 -3.20 10.58
N ALA A 20 6.55 -3.87 10.70
CA ALA A 20 6.02 -4.84 9.73
C ALA A 20 7.03 -5.95 9.34
N ILE A 21 7.87 -6.36 10.32
CA ILE A 21 8.80 -7.48 10.18
C ILE A 21 8.07 -8.79 10.52
N LEU A 22 7.10 -8.72 11.45
CA LEU A 22 6.28 -9.84 11.86
C LEU A 22 4.83 -9.62 11.42
N ASP A 23 4.33 -10.54 10.60
CA ASP A 23 2.92 -10.59 10.21
C ASP A 23 2.11 -11.49 11.16
N PHE A 24 0.79 -11.48 11.02
CA PHE A 24 -0.11 -12.33 11.83
C PHE A 24 0.27 -13.82 11.75
N LYS A 25 0.74 -14.26 10.58
CA LYS A 25 1.18 -15.65 10.35
C LYS A 25 2.41 -15.99 11.16
N ASP A 26 3.33 -15.05 11.30
CA ASP A 26 4.57 -15.25 12.02
C ASP A 26 4.33 -15.23 13.52
N LEU A 27 3.43 -14.37 14.02
CA LEU A 27 2.95 -14.47 15.41
C LEU A 27 2.36 -15.85 15.71
N CYS A 28 1.50 -16.38 14.82
CA CYS A 28 0.92 -17.71 14.98
C CYS A 28 1.97 -18.83 14.92
N ARG A 29 3.04 -18.68 14.14
CA ARG A 29 4.13 -19.66 14.10
C ARG A 29 4.97 -19.59 15.37
N LEU A 30 5.30 -18.39 15.82
CA LEU A 30 6.06 -18.13 17.05
C LEU A 30 5.30 -18.67 18.27
N SER A 31 3.98 -18.55 18.30
CA SER A 31 3.15 -19.07 19.39
C SER A 31 3.27 -20.59 19.58
N LEU A 32 3.56 -21.32 18.51
CA LEU A 32 3.70 -22.79 18.54
C LEU A 32 5.11 -23.25 18.94
N THR A 33 6.11 -22.36 18.97
CA THR A 33 7.51 -22.75 19.21
C THR A 33 7.82 -23.01 20.68
N CYS A 34 7.34 -22.17 21.60
CA CYS A 34 7.58 -22.35 23.03
C CYS A 34 6.53 -21.62 23.88
N LYS A 35 6.41 -22.01 25.16
CA LYS A 35 5.45 -21.42 26.11
C LYS A 35 5.63 -19.91 26.32
N PHE A 36 6.87 -19.43 26.29
CA PHE A 36 7.18 -18.01 26.44
C PHE A 36 6.64 -17.19 25.26
N LEU A 37 6.93 -17.64 24.03
CA LEU A 37 6.46 -16.98 22.81
C LEU A 37 4.95 -17.15 22.63
N TYR A 38 4.37 -18.27 23.05
CA TYR A 38 2.92 -18.45 23.13
C TYR A 38 2.26 -17.35 23.97
N LYS A 39 2.74 -17.13 25.20
CA LYS A 39 2.21 -16.08 26.09
C LYS A 39 2.35 -14.69 25.47
N LEU A 40 3.54 -14.35 24.96
CA LEU A 40 3.78 -13.04 24.37
C LEU A 40 2.93 -12.81 23.11
N SER A 41 2.83 -13.81 22.24
CA SER A 41 2.01 -13.73 21.02
C SER A 41 0.51 -13.60 21.30
N GLY A 42 0.07 -13.97 22.52
CA GLY A 42 -1.33 -13.87 22.94
C GLY A 42 -1.72 -12.47 23.43
N GLU A 43 -0.80 -11.50 23.44
CA GLU A 43 -1.08 -10.17 23.97
C GLU A 43 -1.93 -9.30 23.03
N ASP A 44 -3.04 -8.78 23.55
CA ASP A 44 -3.98 -7.92 22.81
C ASP A 44 -3.31 -6.69 22.16
N ALA A 45 -2.28 -6.14 22.80
CA ALA A 45 -1.56 -4.96 22.29
C ALA A 45 -0.88 -5.24 20.94
N LEU A 46 -0.31 -6.44 20.76
CA LEU A 46 0.33 -6.83 19.49
C LEU A 46 -0.70 -6.97 18.38
N TRP A 47 -1.81 -7.67 18.65
CA TRP A 47 -2.90 -7.84 17.70
C TRP A 47 -3.56 -6.52 17.33
N SER A 48 -3.75 -5.63 18.30
CA SER A 48 -4.30 -4.29 18.07
C SER A 48 -3.39 -3.46 17.15
N SER A 49 -2.08 -3.49 17.38
CA SER A 49 -1.10 -2.81 16.52
C SER A 49 -1.08 -3.37 15.10
N LEU A 50 -1.12 -4.71 14.98
CA LEU A 50 -1.11 -5.39 13.70
C LEU A 50 -2.36 -5.09 12.88
N LEU A 51 -3.54 -5.21 13.50
CA LEU A 51 -4.81 -4.87 12.87
C LEU A 51 -4.84 -3.40 12.44
N TYR A 52 -4.37 -2.47 13.29
CA TYR A 52 -4.32 -1.05 12.96
C TYR A 52 -3.46 -0.79 11.71
N GLN A 53 -2.30 -1.45 11.60
CA GLN A 53 -1.45 -1.36 10.42
C GLN A 53 -2.14 -1.92 9.17
N ASP A 54 -2.76 -3.10 9.26
CA ASP A 54 -3.49 -3.71 8.14
C ASP A 54 -4.63 -2.81 7.65
N PHE A 55 -5.43 -2.26 8.56
CA PHE A 55 -6.51 -1.33 8.21
C PHE A 55 -5.98 -0.04 7.56
N THR A 56 -4.85 0.47 8.05
CA THR A 56 -4.21 1.68 7.49
C THR A 56 -3.63 1.38 6.10
N MET A 57 -3.04 0.21 5.91
CA MET A 57 -2.52 -0.24 4.63
C MET A 57 -3.65 -0.37 3.61
N MET A 58 -4.76 -1.02 3.96
CA MET A 58 -5.95 -1.07 3.10
C MET A 58 -6.48 0.34 2.77
N LYS A 59 -6.57 1.23 3.76
CA LYS A 59 -7.01 2.61 3.55
C LYS A 59 -6.10 3.40 2.59
N LYS A 60 -4.79 3.14 2.58
CA LYS A 60 -3.85 3.76 1.63
C LYS A 60 -3.94 3.12 0.23
N MET A 61 -4.21 1.83 0.17
CA MET A 61 -4.23 1.08 -1.09
C MET A 61 -5.49 1.36 -1.91
N VAL A 62 -6.64 1.57 -1.26
CA VAL A 62 -7.93 1.86 -1.93
C VAL A 62 -7.85 3.12 -2.82
N PRO A 63 -7.37 4.30 -2.36
CA PRO A 63 -7.18 5.46 -3.21
C PRO A 63 -6.17 5.24 -4.33
N LEU A 64 -5.11 4.44 -4.12
CA LEU A 64 -4.11 4.14 -5.14
C LEU A 64 -4.66 3.24 -6.25
N MET A 65 -5.48 2.25 -5.88
CA MET A 65 -6.20 1.42 -6.84
C MET A 65 -7.21 2.24 -7.64
N VAL A 66 -7.95 3.14 -6.99
CA VAL A 66 -8.88 4.05 -7.69
C VAL A 66 -8.14 5.02 -8.62
N LYS A 67 -7.01 5.60 -8.19
CA LYS A 67 -6.17 6.45 -9.04
C LYS A 67 -5.67 5.70 -10.29
N ARG A 68 -5.23 4.46 -10.13
CA ARG A 68 -4.80 3.61 -11.27
C ARG A 68 -5.98 3.28 -12.20
N ALA A 69 -7.16 2.99 -11.64
CA ALA A 69 -8.36 2.72 -12.42
C ALA A 69 -8.81 3.96 -13.22
N ILE A 70 -8.80 5.15 -12.60
CA ILE A 70 -9.12 6.41 -13.28
C ILE A 70 -8.08 6.73 -14.35
N GLN A 71 -6.78 6.58 -14.07
CA GLN A 71 -5.73 6.86 -15.06
C GLN A 71 -5.83 5.92 -16.27
N THR A 72 -6.21 4.66 -16.05
CA THR A 72 -6.44 3.68 -17.11
C THR A 72 -7.72 3.99 -17.91
N GLN A 73 -8.76 4.52 -17.26
CA GLN A 73 -9.98 4.99 -17.92
C GLN A 73 -9.73 6.24 -18.78
N VAL A 74 -9.00 7.23 -18.25
CA VAL A 74 -8.66 8.47 -18.97
C VAL A 74 -7.81 8.19 -20.22
N PHE A 75 -6.88 7.25 -20.15
CA PHE A 75 -6.10 6.83 -21.32
C PHE A 75 -6.99 6.20 -22.41
N LYS A 76 -7.99 5.41 -22.02
CA LYS A 76 -8.94 4.79 -22.96
C LYS A 76 -9.91 5.82 -23.56
N THR A 77 -10.38 6.81 -22.79
CA THR A 77 -11.28 7.87 -23.30
C THR A 77 -10.61 8.86 -24.23
N LEU A 78 -9.29 9.08 -24.08
CA LEU A 78 -8.50 9.88 -25.03
C LEU A 78 -8.27 9.15 -26.35
N GLN A 79 -8.21 7.81 -26.35
CA GLN A 79 -8.05 7.05 -27.59
C GLN A 79 -9.37 6.91 -28.37
N THR A 80 -10.52 6.83 -27.70
CA THR A 80 -11.83 6.74 -28.39
C THR A 80 -12.31 8.05 -29.02
N THR A 81 -11.72 9.19 -28.63
CA THR A 81 -12.03 10.48 -29.27
C THR A 81 -11.17 10.73 -30.50
N THR A 82 -9.98 10.11 -30.63
CA THR A 82 -9.13 10.24 -31.82
C THR A 82 -9.59 9.36 -32.99
N THR A 83 -10.30 8.26 -32.75
CA THR A 83 -10.77 7.36 -33.83
C THR A 83 -12.09 7.77 -34.47
N THR A 84 -12.76 8.82 -33.99
CA THR A 84 -13.98 9.37 -34.62
C THR A 84 -13.73 10.70 -35.33
N ILE A 85 -12.55 11.31 -35.15
CA ILE A 85 -12.12 12.52 -35.88
C ILE A 85 -11.34 12.14 -37.16
N SER A 86 -11.31 10.86 -37.54
CA SER A 86 -10.77 10.43 -38.84
C SER A 86 -11.78 10.57 -39.99
N SER A 87 -13.04 10.95 -39.72
CA SER A 87 -14.09 10.96 -40.75
C SER A 87 -14.82 12.31 -40.91
N GLY A 88 -14.39 13.37 -40.23
CA GLY A 88 -15.04 14.67 -40.38
C GLY A 88 -14.28 15.79 -39.66
N ILE A 89 -13.77 16.72 -40.47
CA ILE A 89 -13.13 18.00 -40.12
C ILE A 89 -13.71 18.63 -38.85
N ILE A 90 -12.87 19.11 -37.91
CA ILE A 90 -12.95 20.42 -37.22
C ILE A 90 -11.70 20.65 -36.33
N ILE A 91 -10.89 21.60 -36.78
CA ILE A 91 -10.21 22.68 -36.03
C ILE A 91 -9.99 22.45 -34.53
N PHE A 92 -8.73 22.23 -34.13
CA PHE A 92 -8.19 22.81 -32.89
C PHE A 92 -6.81 23.38 -33.17
N SER A 93 -6.81 24.56 -33.78
CA SER A 93 -5.79 25.56 -33.53
C SER A 93 -5.76 25.81 -32.02
N HIS A 94 -4.55 25.88 -31.47
CA HIS A 94 -4.28 26.59 -30.23
C HIS A 94 -4.72 25.89 -28.94
N LEU A 95 -3.84 25.04 -28.39
CA LEU A 95 -3.42 25.10 -26.98
C LEU A 95 -2.32 24.06 -26.75
N LYS A 96 -1.08 24.43 -27.09
CA LYS A 96 0.10 23.85 -26.45
C LYS A 96 1.16 24.94 -26.25
N GLY A 97 0.92 25.76 -25.24
CA GLY A 97 2.02 26.40 -24.55
C GLY A 97 2.88 25.31 -23.91
N SER A 98 4.13 25.21 -24.34
CA SER A 98 5.31 25.21 -23.47
C SER A 98 6.55 24.87 -24.31
N ASN A 99 7.55 25.75 -24.22
CA ASN A 99 8.96 25.57 -24.57
C ASN A 99 9.38 25.77 -26.04
N GLY A 100 9.65 27.05 -26.34
CA GLY A 100 10.83 27.57 -27.04
C GLY A 100 11.53 26.69 -28.07
N LYS A 101 11.31 27.01 -29.36
CA LYS A 101 12.32 27.27 -30.39
C LYS A 101 11.60 27.53 -31.71
N ILE A 102 11.77 28.74 -32.24
CA ILE A 102 11.34 29.11 -33.59
C ILE A 102 12.52 28.77 -34.51
N PHE A 103 12.33 27.88 -35.47
CA PHE A 103 13.20 27.76 -36.63
C PHE A 103 12.32 27.76 -37.88
N VAL A 104 12.47 28.88 -38.61
CA VAL A 104 12.12 29.23 -40.00
C VAL A 104 10.68 28.99 -40.44
#